data_AF-A0A849GF88-F1
#
_entry.id   AF-A0A849GF88-F1
#
_cell.length_a   1.000
_cell.length_b   1.000
_cell.length_c   1.000
_cell.angle_alpha   90.00
_cell.angle_beta   90.00
_cell.angle_gamma   90.00
#
_symmetry.space_group_name_H-M   'P 1'
#
loop_
_entity.id
_entity.type
_entity.pdbx_description
1 polymer ?
#
loop_
_entity_poly.entity_id
_entity_poly.type
_entity_poly.pdbx_seq_one_letter_code
_entity_poly.pdbx_strand_id
1 'polypeptide(L)'
;MNRTAILLMGPTASGKTDLAIRLCKRFPCDIISVDSALVYRGMDIGTAKPDAATLKRAPHRLIDLRDPEDSYSAGDFVRDARAAMTDIFAAGRIPLLVGGTMMYFRALTEGIADLPSADEAVRREIDAMAERSGWPAVHAALLAVDPLAAGRINPNDSQRIQRALEVYKVSGKTLTDWQKESDAPDDDVAYVKVALQIEPRALLHERIALRLEQMVENGFLDELRVLRERPGIK
;
A
#
# COMPACT_ATOMS: atom_id res chain seq x y z
N MET A 1 -4.92 -18.29 22.98
CA MET A 1 -5.42 -16.93 23.32
C MET A 1 -5.64 -16.21 22.00
N ASN A 2 -6.83 -15.67 21.75
CA ASN A 2 -7.05 -14.83 20.56
C ASN A 2 -6.08 -13.64 20.61
N ARG A 3 -5.27 -13.49 19.56
CA ARG A 3 -4.35 -12.36 19.43
C ARG A 3 -5.15 -11.17 18.89
N THR A 4 -4.91 -9.96 19.37
CA THR A 4 -5.66 -8.77 18.92
C THR A 4 -4.71 -7.78 18.25
N ALA A 5 -5.08 -7.29 17.08
CA ALA A 5 -4.41 -6.19 16.39
C ALA A 5 -5.39 -5.04 16.13
N ILE A 6 -4.90 -3.80 16.18
CA ILE A 6 -5.72 -2.60 15.94
C ILE A 6 -5.35 -2.03 14.57
N LEU A 7 -6.36 -1.81 13.73
CA LEU A 7 -6.22 -1.15 12.43
C LEU A 7 -6.72 0.29 12.56
N LEU A 8 -5.80 1.26 12.62
CA LEU A 8 -6.11 2.68 12.64
C LEU A 8 -6.00 3.27 11.22
N MET A 9 -7.16 3.38 10.59
CA MET A 9 -7.35 3.77 9.20
C MET A 9 -7.83 5.22 9.09
N GLY A 10 -7.68 5.84 7.92
CA GLY A 10 -8.25 7.16 7.63
C GLY A 10 -7.50 7.89 6.52
N PRO A 11 -8.07 8.98 5.97
CA PRO A 11 -7.48 9.72 4.86
C PRO A 11 -6.22 10.49 5.28
N THR A 12 -5.46 10.98 4.30
CA THR A 12 -4.36 11.92 4.55
C THR A 12 -4.86 13.13 5.34
N ALA A 13 -4.02 13.68 6.22
CA ALA A 13 -4.36 14.81 7.10
C ALA A 13 -5.50 14.58 8.13
N SER A 14 -5.91 13.32 8.39
CA SER A 14 -6.90 13.01 9.42
C SER A 14 -6.36 12.93 10.86
N GLY A 15 -5.04 13.06 11.07
CA GLY A 15 -4.42 13.02 12.41
C GLY A 15 -4.14 11.62 12.95
N LYS A 16 -4.02 10.61 12.08
CA LYS A 16 -3.73 9.20 12.47
C LYS A 16 -2.47 9.08 13.34
N THR A 17 -1.36 9.68 12.91
CA THR A 17 -0.07 9.62 13.62
C THR A 17 -0.19 10.17 15.04
N ASP A 18 -0.85 11.31 15.23
CA ASP A 18 -1.05 11.90 16.55
C ASP A 18 -1.87 11.01 17.47
N LEU A 19 -2.93 10.38 16.92
CA LEU A 19 -3.74 9.44 17.70
C LEU A 19 -2.93 8.18 18.03
N ALA A 20 -2.16 7.64 17.10
CA ALA A 20 -1.31 6.47 17.32
C ALA A 20 -0.31 6.69 18.46
N ILE A 21 0.35 7.85 18.48
CA ILE A 21 1.28 8.24 19.56
C ILE A 21 0.55 8.30 20.90
N ARG A 22 -0.67 8.88 20.95
CA ARG A 22 -1.46 8.92 22.17
C ARG A 22 -1.88 7.52 22.64
N LEU A 23 -2.21 6.62 21.71
CA LEU A 23 -2.55 5.23 22.03
C LEU A 23 -1.34 4.48 22.61
N CYS A 24 -0.14 4.60 22.03
CA CYS A 24 1.08 3.98 22.54
C CYS A 24 1.50 4.49 23.93
N LYS A 25 1.09 5.70 24.32
CA LYS A 25 1.31 6.21 25.69
C LYS A 25 0.37 5.59 26.72
N ARG A 26 -0.80 5.10 26.29
CA ARG A 26 -1.85 4.61 27.19
C ARG A 26 -1.99 3.09 27.19
N PHE A 27 -1.59 2.44 26.10
CA PHE A 27 -1.72 1.01 25.89
C PHE A 27 -0.35 0.44 25.45
N PRO A 28 -0.09 -0.86 25.71
CA PRO A 28 1.16 -1.52 25.32
C PRO A 28 1.17 -1.84 23.82
N CYS A 29 1.07 -0.81 22.98
CA CYS A 29 0.99 -0.94 21.53
C CYS A 29 2.30 -0.58 20.85
N ASP A 30 2.62 -1.31 19.77
CA ASP A 30 3.73 -1.00 18.86
C ASP A 30 3.21 -0.69 17.46
N ILE A 31 3.75 0.36 16.85
CA ILE A 31 3.23 0.87 15.58
C ILE A 31 3.85 0.13 14.39
N ILE A 32 2.98 -0.29 13.46
CA ILE A 32 3.35 -0.74 12.13
C ILE A 32 2.75 0.25 11.12
N SER A 33 3.59 0.84 10.29
CA SER A 33 3.14 1.73 9.20
C SER A 33 2.40 0.93 8.12
N VAL A 34 1.25 1.43 7.66
CA VAL A 34 0.47 0.88 6.54
C VAL A 34 0.33 1.93 5.45
N ASP A 35 1.47 2.26 4.85
CA ASP A 35 1.60 3.31 3.86
C ASP A 35 2.58 2.91 2.75
N SER A 36 2.13 2.98 1.50
CA SER A 36 2.94 2.59 0.34
C SER A 36 4.04 3.59 -0.01
N ALA A 37 4.03 4.80 0.57
CA ALA A 37 5.05 5.83 0.33
C ALA A 37 6.06 5.94 1.47
N LEU A 38 5.63 5.76 2.74
CA LEU A 38 6.54 5.84 3.90
C LEU A 38 7.61 4.74 3.93
N VAL A 39 7.44 3.68 3.13
CA VAL A 39 8.41 2.60 3.00
C VAL A 39 9.73 3.04 2.34
N TYR A 40 9.74 4.15 1.58
CA TYR A 40 10.90 4.57 0.80
C TYR A 40 11.82 5.53 1.56
N ARG A 41 13.12 5.25 1.50
CA ARG A 41 14.19 6.08 2.06
C ARG A 41 14.35 7.39 1.30
N GLY A 42 14.56 8.48 2.02
CA GLY A 42 14.78 9.81 1.43
C GLY A 42 13.53 10.44 0.80
N MET A 43 12.36 9.83 1.02
CA MET A 43 11.06 10.41 0.70
C MET A 43 10.34 10.73 2.02
N ASP A 44 10.68 11.86 2.64
CA ASP A 44 10.31 12.20 4.01
C ASP A 44 9.24 13.30 4.04
N ILE A 45 9.48 14.42 3.34
CA ILE A 45 8.64 15.61 3.39
C ILE A 45 7.36 15.36 2.59
N GLY A 46 7.47 14.96 1.32
CA GLY A 46 6.33 14.78 0.43
C GLY A 46 5.39 13.64 0.84
N THR A 47 5.92 12.66 1.55
CA THR A 47 5.15 11.52 2.10
C THR A 47 4.62 11.82 3.51
N ALA A 48 5.07 12.94 4.09
CA ALA A 48 4.73 13.39 5.42
C ALA A 48 5.11 12.36 6.50
N LYS A 49 6.31 11.79 6.35
CA LYS A 49 6.91 10.85 7.28
C LYS A 49 7.09 11.49 8.65
N PRO A 50 6.81 10.76 9.75
CA PRO A 50 7.08 11.29 11.08
C PRO A 50 8.57 11.63 11.23
N ASP A 51 8.87 12.79 11.80
CA ASP A 51 10.23 13.25 12.02
C ASP A 51 11.00 12.36 13.03
N ALA A 52 12.33 12.52 13.08
CA ALA A 52 13.18 11.73 13.97
C ALA A 52 12.80 11.85 15.46
N ALA A 53 12.34 13.03 15.89
CA ALA A 53 11.89 13.24 17.26
C ALA A 53 10.61 12.47 17.58
N THR A 54 9.70 12.38 16.61
CA THR A 54 8.47 11.61 16.70
C THR A 54 8.76 10.12 16.67
N LEU A 55 9.60 9.65 15.75
CA LEU A 55 9.99 8.24 15.65
C LEU A 55 10.74 7.75 16.90
N LYS A 56 11.54 8.61 17.52
CA LYS A 56 12.19 8.29 18.81
C LYS A 56 11.17 8.04 19.93
N ARG A 57 10.03 8.76 19.91
CA ARG A 57 8.98 8.66 20.92
C ARG A 57 7.97 7.56 20.63
N ALA A 58 7.73 7.29 19.36
CA ALA A 58 6.82 6.27 18.88
C ALA A 58 7.44 5.61 17.64
N PRO A 59 8.28 4.59 17.83
CA PRO A 59 8.90 3.88 16.71
C PRO A 59 7.83 3.28 15.80
N HIS A 60 7.93 3.55 14.50
CA HIS A 60 7.09 2.93 13.49
C HIS A 60 7.92 1.86 12.78
N ARG A 61 7.42 0.63 12.73
CA ARG A 61 7.96 -0.40 11.83
C ARG A 61 7.48 -0.13 10.39
N LEU A 62 8.19 -0.70 9.42
CA LEU A 62 7.89 -0.61 7.98
C LEU A 62 7.97 0.80 7.37
N ILE A 63 8.88 1.62 7.90
CA ILE A 63 9.33 2.85 7.26
C ILE A 63 10.78 2.65 6.80
N ASP A 64 11.21 3.36 5.76
CA ASP A 64 12.60 3.36 5.28
C ASP A 64 13.18 1.97 4.91
N LEU A 65 12.32 1.04 4.50
CA LEU A 65 12.72 -0.32 4.12
C LEU A 65 13.28 -0.41 2.70
N ARG A 66 12.80 0.43 1.78
CA ARG A 66 13.09 0.33 0.35
C ARG A 66 13.83 1.55 -0.17
N ASP A 67 14.66 1.34 -1.18
CA ASP A 67 15.15 2.45 -1.99
C ASP A 67 14.00 2.92 -2.91
N PRO A 68 13.89 4.22 -3.23
CA PRO A 68 12.85 4.72 -4.15
C PRO A 68 12.84 4.05 -5.54
N GLU A 69 13.94 3.42 -5.96
CA GLU A 69 14.02 2.67 -7.23
C GLU A 69 13.53 1.22 -7.11
N ASP A 70 13.38 0.71 -5.88
CA ASP A 70 12.84 -0.61 -5.61
C ASP A 70 11.30 -0.59 -5.66
N SER A 71 10.69 -1.69 -6.08
CA SER A 71 9.24 -1.86 -5.95
C SER A 71 8.84 -2.40 -4.56
N TYR A 72 7.64 -2.03 -4.10
CA TYR A 72 7.04 -2.58 -2.89
C TYR A 72 5.56 -2.95 -3.10
N SER A 73 5.25 -4.24 -3.06
CA SER A 73 3.93 -4.77 -3.37
C SER A 73 3.05 -4.96 -2.13
N ALA A 74 1.75 -5.23 -2.34
CA ALA A 74 0.87 -5.65 -1.26
C ALA A 74 1.30 -7.00 -0.64
N GLY A 75 1.86 -7.91 -1.44
CA GLY A 75 2.42 -9.17 -0.94
C GLY A 75 3.63 -8.95 -0.04
N ASP A 76 4.54 -8.04 -0.44
CA ASP A 76 5.67 -7.63 0.40
C ASP A 76 5.20 -7.04 1.73
N PHE A 77 4.23 -6.13 1.67
CA PHE A 77 3.63 -5.56 2.87
C PHE A 77 3.05 -6.63 3.80
N VAL A 78 2.28 -7.60 3.27
CA VAL A 78 1.67 -8.65 4.11
C VAL A 78 2.75 -9.48 4.79
N ARG A 79 3.80 -9.89 4.07
CA ARG A 79 4.93 -10.63 4.63
C ARG A 79 5.59 -9.84 5.78
N ASP A 80 5.95 -8.58 5.50
CA ASP A 80 6.73 -7.77 6.45
C ASP A 80 5.86 -7.35 7.65
N ALA A 81 4.57 -7.07 7.45
CA ALA A 81 3.61 -6.79 8.51
C ALA A 81 3.35 -8.02 9.40
N ARG A 82 3.22 -9.22 8.83
CA ARG A 82 3.04 -10.46 9.61
C ARG A 82 4.27 -10.79 10.45
N ALA A 83 5.47 -10.58 9.90
CA ALA A 83 6.71 -10.71 10.67
C ALA A 83 6.74 -9.72 11.84
N ALA A 84 6.45 -8.44 11.57
CA ALA A 84 6.38 -7.42 12.61
C ALA A 84 5.32 -7.70 13.68
N MET A 85 4.14 -8.16 13.29
CA MET A 85 3.07 -8.55 14.22
C MET A 85 3.51 -9.72 15.11
N THR A 86 4.19 -10.73 14.54
CA THR A 86 4.70 -11.89 15.27
C THR A 86 5.67 -11.47 16.37
N ASP A 87 6.62 -10.59 16.07
CA ASP A 87 7.57 -10.06 17.07
C ASP A 87 6.85 -9.30 18.19
N ILE A 88 5.88 -8.45 17.84
CA ILE A 88 5.12 -7.63 18.79
C ILE A 88 4.27 -8.53 19.71
N PHE A 89 3.62 -9.55 19.14
CA PHE A 89 2.88 -10.53 19.93
C PHE A 89 3.79 -11.33 20.86
N ALA A 90 4.97 -11.75 20.39
CA ALA A 90 5.96 -12.45 21.20
C ALA A 90 6.46 -11.60 22.38
N ALA A 91 6.51 -10.28 22.22
CA ALA A 91 6.82 -9.32 23.29
C ALA A 91 5.63 -9.04 24.24
N GLY A 92 4.48 -9.69 24.06
CA GLY A 92 3.26 -9.46 24.87
C GLY A 92 2.59 -8.11 24.60
N ARG A 93 2.86 -7.51 23.43
CA ARG A 93 2.38 -6.19 23.03
C ARG A 93 1.31 -6.30 21.93
N ILE A 94 0.63 -5.19 21.66
CA ILE A 94 -0.48 -5.12 20.70
C ILE A 94 0.00 -4.45 19.41
N PRO A 95 -0.07 -5.11 18.24
CA PRO A 95 0.20 -4.44 16.97
C PRO A 95 -0.84 -3.36 16.69
N LEU A 96 -0.38 -2.13 16.49
CA LEU A 96 -1.17 -0.99 16.06
C LEU A 96 -0.77 -0.62 14.64
N LEU A 97 -1.56 -1.08 13.67
CA LEU A 97 -1.34 -0.84 12.25
C LEU A 97 -1.97 0.51 11.86
N VAL A 98 -1.15 1.46 11.42
CA VAL A 98 -1.58 2.85 11.20
C VAL A 98 -1.28 3.27 9.77
N GLY A 99 -2.28 3.73 9.03
CA GLY A 99 -2.01 4.21 7.67
C GLY A 99 -3.24 4.49 6.80
N GLY A 100 -2.96 4.86 5.56
CA GLY A 100 -3.98 5.24 4.55
C GLY A 100 -4.12 4.26 3.39
N THR A 101 -3.24 3.26 3.27
CA THR A 101 -3.22 2.36 2.11
C THR A 101 -4.24 1.22 2.31
N MET A 102 -5.49 1.47 1.94
CA MET A 102 -6.60 0.52 2.18
C MET A 102 -6.37 -0.84 1.50
N MET A 103 -5.68 -0.86 0.35
CA MET A 103 -5.31 -2.11 -0.32
C MET A 103 -4.42 -2.99 0.55
N TYR A 104 -3.49 -2.41 1.31
CA TYR A 104 -2.60 -3.15 2.21
C TYR A 104 -3.36 -3.72 3.41
N PHE A 105 -4.25 -2.94 4.02
CA PHE A 105 -5.15 -3.46 5.06
C PHE A 105 -5.98 -4.63 4.55
N ARG A 106 -6.56 -4.49 3.35
CA ARG A 106 -7.37 -5.54 2.72
C ARG A 106 -6.54 -6.80 2.49
N ALA A 107 -5.36 -6.67 1.88
CA ALA A 107 -4.47 -7.80 1.63
C ALA A 107 -4.07 -8.52 2.93
N LEU A 108 -3.86 -7.77 4.03
CA LEU A 108 -3.53 -8.36 5.32
C LEU A 108 -4.71 -9.13 5.95
N THR A 109 -5.91 -8.55 5.94
CA THR A 109 -7.08 -9.12 6.66
C THR A 109 -7.90 -10.11 5.84
N GLU A 110 -7.92 -9.95 4.52
CA GLU A 110 -8.73 -10.76 3.60
C GLU A 110 -7.87 -11.67 2.73
N GLY A 111 -6.54 -11.52 2.79
CA GLY A 111 -5.61 -12.23 1.93
C GLY A 111 -5.43 -11.55 0.57
N ILE A 112 -4.40 -11.99 -0.14
CA ILE A 112 -4.18 -11.65 -1.54
C ILE A 112 -3.71 -12.92 -2.25
N ALA A 113 -4.22 -13.13 -3.46
CA ALA A 113 -3.74 -14.23 -4.29
C ALA A 113 -2.23 -14.10 -4.49
N ASP A 114 -1.50 -15.20 -4.33
CA ASP A 114 -0.06 -15.27 -4.58
C ASP A 114 0.19 -15.29 -6.09
N LEU A 115 0.06 -14.11 -6.70
CA LEU A 115 0.19 -13.93 -8.13
C LEU A 115 1.67 -13.96 -8.53
N PRO A 116 2.01 -14.45 -9.73
CA PRO A 116 3.38 -14.38 -10.25
C PRO A 116 3.90 -12.94 -10.23
N SER A 117 5.20 -12.77 -9.93
CA SER A 117 5.86 -11.46 -9.97
C SER A 117 5.67 -10.78 -11.33
N ALA A 118 5.82 -9.45 -11.34
CA ALA A 118 5.79 -8.69 -12.59
C ALA A 118 6.92 -9.16 -13.52
N ASP A 119 6.62 -9.29 -14.81
CA ASP A 119 7.59 -9.65 -15.84
C ASP A 119 7.70 -8.51 -16.86
N GLU A 120 8.85 -7.82 -16.87
CA GLU A 120 9.07 -6.65 -17.72
C GLU A 120 9.07 -6.98 -19.23
N ALA A 121 9.44 -8.20 -19.63
CA ALA A 121 9.36 -8.60 -21.03
C ALA A 121 7.90 -8.74 -21.44
N VAL A 122 7.08 -9.40 -20.61
CA VAL A 122 5.64 -9.56 -20.84
C VAL A 122 4.92 -8.21 -20.82
N ARG A 123 5.25 -7.30 -19.90
CA ARG A 123 4.67 -5.95 -19.88
C ARG A 123 4.96 -5.19 -21.16
N ARG A 124 6.21 -5.22 -21.64
CA ARG A 124 6.59 -4.59 -22.90
C ARG A 124 5.83 -5.16 -24.09
N GLU A 125 5.57 -6.46 -24.13
CA GLU A 125 4.72 -7.04 -25.17
C GLU A 125 3.29 -6.50 -25.15
N ILE A 126 2.70 -6.38 -23.95
CA ILE A 126 1.34 -5.88 -23.76
C ILE A 126 1.27 -4.38 -24.11
N ASP A 127 2.26 -3.60 -23.69
CA ASP A 127 2.36 -2.18 -24.01
C ASP A 127 2.49 -1.97 -25.52
N ALA A 128 3.34 -2.76 -26.19
CA ALA A 128 3.47 -2.71 -27.65
C ALA A 128 2.17 -3.11 -28.37
N MET A 129 1.36 -4.00 -27.79
CA MET A 129 0.01 -4.29 -28.30
C MET A 129 -0.94 -3.11 -28.11
N ALA A 130 -0.91 -2.46 -26.95
CA ALA A 130 -1.70 -1.26 -26.66
C ALA A 130 -1.32 -0.09 -27.58
N GLU A 131 -0.04 0.07 -27.89
CA GLU A 131 0.44 1.10 -28.83
C GLU A 131 -0.05 0.86 -30.27
N ARG A 132 -0.04 -0.40 -30.73
CA ARG A 132 -0.46 -0.74 -32.10
C ARG A 132 -1.97 -0.71 -32.30
N SER A 133 -2.75 -1.17 -31.31
CA SER A 133 -4.18 -1.47 -31.47
C SER A 133 -5.08 -0.83 -30.41
N GLY A 134 -4.52 -0.11 -29.45
CA GLY A 134 -5.24 0.51 -28.34
C GLY A 134 -5.56 -0.45 -27.19
N TRP A 135 -5.79 0.12 -26.00
CA TRP A 135 -6.25 -0.61 -24.82
C TRP A 135 -7.56 -1.40 -25.01
N PRO A 136 -8.54 -0.97 -25.83
CA PRO A 136 -9.71 -1.79 -26.11
C PRO A 136 -9.37 -3.15 -26.74
N ALA A 137 -8.34 -3.22 -27.59
CA ALA A 137 -7.88 -4.49 -28.16
C ALA A 137 -7.21 -5.39 -27.12
N VAL A 138 -6.46 -4.80 -26.18
CA VAL A 138 -5.87 -5.54 -25.06
C VAL A 138 -6.96 -6.06 -24.11
N HIS A 139 -7.99 -5.26 -23.85
CA HIS A 139 -9.17 -5.70 -23.07
C HIS A 139 -9.89 -6.85 -23.77
N ALA A 140 -10.05 -6.80 -25.09
CA ALA A 140 -10.62 -7.91 -25.86
C ALA A 140 -9.77 -9.19 -25.79
N ALA A 141 -8.44 -9.07 -25.79
CA ALA A 141 -7.56 -10.22 -25.56
C ALA A 141 -7.69 -10.78 -24.14
N LEU A 142 -7.86 -9.93 -23.12
CA LEU A 142 -8.18 -10.37 -21.77
C LEU A 142 -9.55 -11.07 -21.72
N LEU A 143 -10.57 -10.52 -22.39
CA LEU A 143 -11.92 -11.11 -22.45
C LEU A 143 -11.90 -12.51 -23.06
N ALA A 144 -11.01 -12.80 -24.01
CA ALA A 144 -10.89 -14.11 -24.61
C ALA A 144 -10.32 -15.18 -23.65
N VAL A 145 -9.52 -14.78 -22.66
CA VAL A 145 -8.83 -15.70 -21.74
C VAL A 145 -9.42 -15.72 -20.33
N ASP A 146 -9.91 -14.58 -19.82
CA ASP A 146 -10.52 -14.42 -18.51
C ASP A 146 -11.75 -13.49 -18.59
N PRO A 147 -12.91 -14.02 -19.05
CA PRO A 147 -14.12 -13.22 -19.21
C PRO A 147 -14.63 -12.61 -17.91
N LEU A 148 -14.39 -13.29 -16.78
CA LEU A 148 -14.83 -12.85 -15.46
C LEU A 148 -14.03 -11.65 -14.97
N ALA A 149 -12.70 -11.67 -15.13
CA ALA A 149 -11.88 -10.50 -14.82
C ALA A 149 -12.16 -9.35 -15.79
N ALA A 150 -12.25 -9.63 -17.10
CA ALA A 150 -12.55 -8.61 -18.12
C ALA A 150 -13.88 -7.88 -17.85
N GLY A 151 -14.92 -8.59 -17.40
CA GLY A 151 -16.21 -8.00 -17.04
C GLY A 151 -16.18 -7.16 -15.76
N ARG A 152 -15.23 -7.40 -14.85
CA ARG A 152 -15.08 -6.63 -13.60
C ARG A 152 -14.16 -5.41 -13.75
N ILE A 153 -13.17 -5.49 -14.64
CA ILE A 153 -12.18 -4.44 -14.84
C ILE A 153 -12.77 -3.38 -15.78
N ASN A 154 -12.67 -2.11 -15.37
CA ASN A 154 -13.09 -1.00 -16.22
C ASN A 154 -12.22 -0.99 -17.50
N PRO A 155 -12.81 -0.90 -18.70
CA PRO A 155 -12.05 -0.86 -19.96
C PRO A 155 -11.00 0.26 -20.06
N ASN A 156 -11.15 1.33 -19.27
CA ASN A 156 -10.20 2.44 -19.21
C ASN A 156 -9.09 2.25 -18.16
N ASP A 157 -9.13 1.16 -17.37
CA ASP A 157 -8.12 0.85 -16.35
C ASP A 157 -6.99 0.02 -16.97
N SER A 158 -6.12 0.71 -17.72
CA SER A 158 -4.98 0.12 -18.43
C SER A 158 -4.09 -0.74 -17.52
N GLN A 159 -3.84 -0.29 -16.30
CA GLN A 159 -3.00 -1.02 -15.34
C GLN A 159 -3.62 -2.36 -14.94
N ARG A 160 -4.93 -2.39 -14.61
CA ARG A 160 -5.58 -3.65 -14.24
C ARG A 160 -5.74 -4.61 -15.42
N ILE A 161 -6.00 -4.07 -16.62
CA ILE A 161 -6.05 -4.86 -17.84
C ILE A 161 -4.69 -5.51 -18.11
N GLN A 162 -3.62 -4.71 -18.10
CA GLN A 162 -2.26 -5.20 -18.28
C GLN A 162 -1.93 -6.27 -17.26
N ARG A 163 -2.20 -6.03 -15.97
CA ARG A 163 -1.88 -6.98 -14.90
C ARG A 163 -2.63 -8.30 -15.03
N ALA A 164 -3.92 -8.27 -15.36
CA ALA A 164 -4.71 -9.49 -15.53
C ALA A 164 -4.20 -10.33 -16.70
N LEU A 165 -3.85 -9.68 -17.82
CA LEU A 165 -3.30 -10.36 -18.99
C LEU A 165 -1.86 -10.84 -18.76
N GLU A 166 -1.04 -10.06 -18.05
CA GLU A 166 0.32 -10.42 -17.61
C GLU A 166 0.30 -11.71 -16.78
N VAL A 167 -0.58 -11.78 -15.77
CA VAL A 167 -0.73 -12.97 -14.92
C VAL A 167 -1.00 -14.22 -15.76
N TYR A 168 -1.93 -14.12 -16.72
CA TYR A 168 -2.23 -15.23 -17.62
C TYR A 168 -1.05 -15.60 -18.52
N LYS A 169 -0.39 -14.62 -19.14
CA LYS A 169 0.77 -14.85 -20.02
C LYS A 169 1.95 -15.51 -19.29
N VAL A 170 2.21 -15.13 -18.04
CA VAL A 170 3.32 -15.66 -17.23
C VAL A 170 2.98 -17.05 -16.68
N SER A 171 1.78 -17.24 -16.13
CA SER A 171 1.45 -18.47 -15.39
C SER A 171 0.66 -19.51 -16.21
N GLY A 172 0.09 -19.13 -17.35
CA GLY A 172 -0.91 -19.93 -18.07
C GLY A 172 -2.28 -20.00 -17.38
N LYS A 173 -2.44 -19.35 -16.22
CA LYS A 173 -3.63 -19.40 -15.37
C LYS A 173 -4.26 -18.02 -15.22
N THR A 174 -5.59 -17.97 -15.25
CA THR A 174 -6.32 -16.70 -15.26
C THR A 174 -6.27 -16.02 -13.90
N LEU A 175 -6.41 -14.68 -13.88
CA LEU A 175 -6.44 -13.91 -12.64
C LEU A 175 -7.61 -14.37 -11.75
N THR A 176 -8.76 -14.68 -12.37
CA THR A 176 -9.92 -15.19 -11.65
C THR A 176 -9.63 -16.53 -10.97
N ASP A 177 -8.89 -17.44 -11.60
CA ASP A 177 -8.58 -18.73 -10.99
C ASP A 177 -7.61 -18.59 -9.81
N TRP A 178 -6.58 -17.74 -9.95
CA TRP A 178 -5.70 -17.38 -8.83
C TRP A 178 -6.47 -16.78 -7.64
N GLN A 179 -7.46 -15.93 -7.91
CA GLN A 179 -8.28 -15.33 -6.84
C GLN A 179 -9.20 -16.33 -6.15
N LYS A 180 -9.68 -17.36 -6.86
CA LYS A 180 -10.53 -18.42 -6.26
C LYS A 180 -9.75 -19.33 -5.33
N GLU A 181 -8.48 -19.55 -5.62
CA GLU A 181 -7.59 -20.40 -4.80
C GLU A 181 -6.91 -19.64 -3.67
N SER A 182 -7.06 -18.30 -3.64
CA SER A 182 -6.62 -17.52 -2.49
C SER A 182 -7.56 -17.79 -1.32
N ASP A 183 -7.11 -18.61 -0.38
CA ASP A 183 -7.78 -18.76 0.90
C ASP A 183 -7.73 -17.44 1.68
N ALA A 184 -8.77 -17.20 2.49
CA ALA A 184 -8.69 -16.19 3.53
C ALA A 184 -7.52 -16.54 4.46
N PRO A 185 -6.77 -15.56 4.99
CA PRO A 185 -5.66 -15.85 5.88
C PRO A 185 -6.17 -16.66 7.08
N ASP A 186 -5.62 -17.86 7.26
CA ASP A 186 -5.82 -18.65 8.47
C ASP A 186 -4.97 -18.02 9.58
N ASP A 187 -5.46 -16.91 10.15
CA ASP A 187 -4.84 -16.29 11.32
C ASP A 187 -5.81 -16.18 12.50
N ASP A 188 -5.32 -16.55 13.69
CA ASP A 188 -6.05 -16.41 14.97
C ASP A 188 -6.04 -14.93 15.46
N VAL A 189 -6.01 -13.96 14.54
CA VAL A 189 -5.90 -12.54 14.87
C VAL A 189 -7.26 -11.84 14.77
N ALA A 190 -7.76 -11.38 15.90
CA ALA A 190 -8.90 -10.49 15.97
C ALA A 190 -8.49 -9.04 15.62
N TYR A 191 -8.95 -8.56 14.46
CA TYR A 191 -8.68 -7.18 14.01
C TYR A 191 -9.75 -6.20 14.51
N VAL A 192 -9.35 -5.24 15.33
CA VAL A 192 -10.18 -4.10 15.75
C VAL A 192 -10.01 -2.96 14.75
N LYS A 193 -11.06 -2.68 13.96
CA LYS A 193 -11.04 -1.68 12.89
C LYS A 193 -11.53 -0.31 13.40
N VAL A 194 -10.67 0.71 13.33
CA VAL A 194 -11.00 2.10 13.70
C VAL A 194 -10.69 3.01 12.52
N ALA A 195 -11.69 3.73 12.01
CA ALA A 195 -11.53 4.67 10.91
C ALA A 195 -11.69 6.11 11.42
N LEU A 196 -10.66 6.94 11.21
CA LEU A 196 -10.74 8.37 11.45
C LEU A 196 -11.35 9.07 10.25
N GLN A 197 -12.39 9.84 10.51
CA GLN A 197 -13.06 10.70 9.53
C GLN A 197 -13.06 12.13 10.06
N ILE A 198 -12.89 13.09 9.14
CA ILE A 198 -12.97 14.52 9.42
C ILE A 198 -14.24 15.02 8.75
N GLU A 199 -15.13 15.57 9.55
CA GLU A 199 -16.36 16.19 9.09
C GLU A 199 -16.42 17.66 9.54
N PRO A 200 -16.91 18.58 8.68
CA PRO A 200 -17.35 18.36 7.31
C PRO A 200 -16.17 18.10 6.34
N ARG A 201 -16.43 17.46 5.19
CA ARG A 201 -15.41 17.20 4.14
C ARG A 201 -14.59 18.43 3.74
N ALA A 202 -15.17 19.63 3.79
CA ALA A 202 -14.46 20.89 3.51
C ALA A 202 -13.24 21.08 4.42
N LEU A 203 -13.35 20.73 5.71
CA LEU A 203 -12.25 20.83 6.67
C LEU A 203 -11.09 19.88 6.33
N LEU A 204 -11.39 18.72 5.73
CA LEU A 204 -10.35 17.80 5.25
C LEU A 204 -9.57 18.43 4.10
N HIS A 205 -10.25 19.09 3.16
CA HIS A 205 -9.59 19.77 2.04
C HIS A 205 -8.71 20.93 2.52
N GLU A 206 -9.19 21.74 3.46
CA GLU A 206 -8.40 22.82 4.07
C GLU A 206 -7.11 22.29 4.72
N ARG A 207 -7.21 21.18 5.47
CA ARG A 207 -6.05 20.54 6.08
C ARG A 207 -5.06 19.97 5.06
N ILE A 208 -5.56 19.43 3.96
CA ILE A 208 -4.71 18.94 2.87
C ILE A 208 -3.96 20.11 2.22
N ALA A 209 -4.65 21.22 1.93
CA ALA A 209 -4.05 22.42 1.36
C ALA A 209 -2.96 22.99 2.26
N LEU A 210 -3.27 23.20 3.55
CA LEU A 210 -2.30 23.69 4.53
C LEU A 210 -1.09 22.77 4.66
N ARG A 211 -1.30 21.44 4.66
CA ARG A 211 -0.20 20.48 4.76
C ARG A 211 0.71 20.54 3.52
N LEU A 212 0.16 20.77 2.34
CA LEU A 212 0.95 20.94 1.12
C LEU A 212 1.79 22.22 1.18
N GLU A 213 1.23 23.33 1.63
CA GLU A 213 1.96 24.59 1.85
C GLU A 213 3.14 24.37 2.81
N GLN A 214 2.88 23.71 3.94
CA GLN A 214 3.91 23.34 4.91
C GLN A 214 5.00 22.44 4.32
N MET A 215 4.64 21.48 3.44
CA MET A 215 5.63 20.64 2.76
C MET A 215 6.56 21.50 1.89
N VAL A 216 5.99 22.42 1.11
CA VAL A 216 6.76 23.32 0.23
C VAL A 216 7.70 24.20 1.05
N GLU A 217 7.21 24.80 2.14
CA GLU A 217 8.01 25.62 3.06
C GLU A 217 9.15 24.81 3.72
N ASN A 218 8.91 23.52 4.00
CA ASN A 218 9.90 22.63 4.61
C ASN A 218 10.89 22.02 3.61
N GLY A 219 10.90 22.47 2.35
CA GLY A 219 11.90 22.04 1.36
C GLY A 219 11.47 20.84 0.51
N PHE A 220 10.17 20.57 0.36
CA PHE A 220 9.70 19.47 -0.51
C PHE A 220 10.23 19.57 -1.95
N LEU A 221 10.37 20.78 -2.49
CA LEU A 221 10.95 20.97 -3.83
C LEU A 221 12.41 20.54 -3.91
N ASP A 222 13.18 20.70 -2.83
CA ASP A 222 14.58 20.26 -2.78
C ASP A 222 14.67 18.74 -2.66
N GLU A 223 13.81 18.11 -1.86
CA GLU A 223 13.66 16.65 -1.81
C GLU A 223 13.39 16.06 -3.22
N LEU A 224 12.46 16.67 -3.97
CA LEU A 224 12.18 16.24 -5.34
C LEU A 224 13.35 16.45 -6.31
N ARG A 225 14.13 17.53 -6.16
CA ARG A 225 15.32 17.77 -6.99
C ARG A 225 16.35 16.67 -6.77
N VAL A 226 16.64 16.32 -5.52
CA VAL A 226 17.57 15.24 -5.17
C VAL A 226 17.09 13.90 -5.74
N LEU A 227 15.79 13.59 -5.63
CA LEU A 227 15.24 12.36 -6.20
C LEU A 227 15.36 12.32 -7.73
N ARG A 228 15.15 13.45 -8.42
CA ARG A 228 15.25 13.53 -9.89
C ARG A 228 16.65 13.37 -10.44
N GLU A 229 17.70 13.59 -9.64
CA GLU A 229 19.07 13.35 -10.04
C GLU A 229 19.41 11.85 -10.10
N ARG A 230 18.53 11.00 -9.56
CA ARG A 230 18.72 9.55 -9.53
C ARG A 230 18.35 8.90 -10.87
N PRO A 231 19.21 8.06 -11.46
CA PRO A 231 19.01 7.52 -12.81
C PRO A 231 17.83 6.53 -12.91
N GLY A 232 17.45 5.88 -11.82
CA GLY A 232 16.33 4.91 -11.81
C GLY A 232 14.95 5.54 -11.58
N ILE A 233 14.87 6.83 -11.26
CA ILE A 233 13.62 7.55 -11.02
C ILE A 233 13.25 8.34 -12.28
N LYS A 234 12.18 7.92 -12.97
CA LYS A 234 11.65 8.61 -14.16
C LYS A 234 10.73 9.77 -13.81
#